data_AF-A0A7W1N5F9-F1
#
_entry.id   AF-A0A7W1N5F9-F1
#
_cell.length_a   1.000
_cell.length_b   1.000
_cell.length_c   1.000
_cell.angle_alpha   90.00
_cell.angle_beta   90.00
_cell.angle_gamma   90.00
#
_symmetry.space_group_name_H-M   'P 1'
#
loop_
_entity.id
_entity.type
_entity.pdbx_description
1 polymer ?
#
loop_
_entity_poly.entity_id
_entity_poly.type
_entity_poly.pdbx_seq_one_letter_code
_entity_poly.pdbx_strand_id
1 'polypeptide(L)'
;MASLAAIVAAVLLPGFSPVATSSGGGQILSGTFPGGERGGYVYLPPHFDRRVRYPVVYLLHGMRGSPDEYLDGTDLAGFADTAIGEGLLRPFIAIIPAAGPSRDYNGEWAGPWEQELLQTVAWTDAHLPTIAAPGGRVLAGLSAGGFGAADIGLRHPDLFGAIESWSGYYQPLRDGPFKHASKRTLAANDPTRLVRAEGGTLRRDGVRFFISSGPAHSHWFRPSESVAFARELRSLGLSTELRLYAEAKGEWRAQLDAGLEWALPAAHR
;
A
#
# COMPACT_ATOMS: atom_id res chain seq x y z
N MET A 1 26.67 -17.71 -8.24
CA MET A 1 26.41 -17.41 -9.67
C MET A 1 25.00 -16.85 -9.75
N ALA A 2 24.81 -15.60 -10.18
CA ALA A 2 23.46 -15.03 -10.35
C ALA A 2 22.73 -15.79 -11.48
N SER A 3 21.46 -16.13 -11.28
CA SER A 3 20.67 -16.85 -12.29
C SER A 3 20.43 -15.94 -13.51
N LEU A 4 20.23 -16.54 -14.69
CA LEU A 4 19.92 -15.81 -15.92
C LEU A 4 18.65 -14.93 -15.77
N ALA A 5 17.71 -15.35 -14.92
CA ALA A 5 16.51 -14.59 -14.57
C ALA A 5 16.83 -13.30 -13.79
N ALA A 6 17.80 -13.33 -12.88
CA ALA A 6 18.25 -12.14 -12.14
C ALA A 6 18.98 -11.13 -13.05
N ILE A 7 19.67 -11.62 -14.08
CA ILE A 7 20.33 -10.78 -15.08
C ILE A 7 19.30 -10.06 -15.98
N VAL A 8 18.20 -10.72 -16.34
CA VAL A 8 17.11 -10.08 -17.11
C VAL A 8 16.41 -9.00 -16.28
N ALA A 9 16.23 -9.20 -14.97
CA ALA A 9 15.61 -8.25 -14.04
C ALA A 9 16.33 -6.88 -13.97
N ALA A 10 17.65 -6.90 -13.80
CA ALA A 10 18.47 -5.68 -13.62
C ALA A 10 18.52 -4.79 -14.88
N VAL A 11 18.26 -5.37 -16.07
CA VAL A 11 18.21 -4.63 -17.33
C VAL A 11 16.90 -3.84 -17.48
N LEU A 12 15.89 -4.09 -16.63
CA LEU A 12 14.50 -3.69 -16.88
C LEU A 12 14.04 -2.39 -16.24
N LEU A 13 14.79 -1.83 -15.27
CA LEU A 13 14.37 -0.66 -14.50
C LEU A 13 15.59 0.20 -14.08
N PRO A 14 15.94 1.25 -14.83
CA PRO A 14 17.12 2.08 -14.54
C PRO A 14 17.10 2.62 -13.10
N GLY A 15 18.24 2.50 -12.41
CA GLY A 15 18.38 2.91 -11.00
C GLY A 15 17.91 1.88 -9.98
N PHE A 16 17.41 0.71 -10.42
CA PHE A 16 17.01 -0.39 -9.55
C PHE A 16 17.89 -1.62 -9.78
N SER A 17 18.29 -2.27 -8.69
CA SER A 17 19.12 -3.49 -8.71
C SER A 17 18.39 -4.65 -8.03
N PRO A 18 18.48 -5.88 -8.56
CA PRO A 18 17.93 -7.05 -7.88
C PRO A 18 18.61 -7.26 -6.53
N VAL A 19 17.80 -7.46 -5.48
CA VAL A 19 18.29 -7.73 -4.11
C VAL A 19 17.80 -9.07 -3.56
N ALA A 20 16.67 -9.59 -4.06
CA ALA A 20 16.20 -10.92 -3.71
C ALA A 20 15.42 -11.57 -4.85
N THR A 21 15.35 -12.89 -4.81
CA THR A 21 14.46 -13.70 -5.64
C THR A 21 13.84 -14.75 -4.73
N SER A 22 12.51 -14.76 -4.63
CA SER A 22 11.78 -15.75 -3.85
C SER A 22 11.86 -17.13 -4.50
N SER A 23 11.57 -18.18 -3.74
CA SER A 23 11.62 -19.57 -4.22
C SER A 23 10.67 -19.84 -5.40
N GLY A 24 9.56 -19.10 -5.49
CA GLY A 24 8.60 -19.16 -6.60
C GLY A 24 9.01 -18.37 -7.84
N GLY A 25 10.15 -17.64 -7.80
CA GLY A 25 10.69 -16.91 -8.93
C GLY A 25 10.29 -15.44 -9.02
N GLY A 26 9.51 -14.92 -8.07
CA GLY A 26 9.29 -13.49 -7.89
C GLY A 26 10.59 -12.76 -7.56
N GLN A 27 10.68 -11.49 -7.96
CA GLN A 27 11.91 -10.70 -7.87
C GLN A 27 11.69 -9.44 -7.06
N ILE A 28 12.63 -9.13 -6.17
CA ILE A 28 12.67 -7.85 -5.45
C ILE A 28 13.84 -7.04 -5.99
N LEU A 29 13.51 -5.83 -6.46
CA LEU A 29 14.47 -4.82 -6.89
C LEU A 29 14.52 -3.70 -5.85
N SER A 30 15.69 -3.19 -5.54
CA SER A 30 15.90 -2.03 -4.67
C SER A 30 16.41 -0.85 -5.49
N GLY A 31 15.90 0.34 -5.18
CA GLY A 31 16.32 1.58 -5.83
C GLY A 31 15.63 2.78 -5.19
N THR A 32 15.91 3.98 -5.69
CA THR A 32 15.30 5.22 -5.18
C THR A 32 14.29 5.73 -6.19
N PHE A 33 13.06 5.98 -5.74
CA PHE A 33 12.01 6.56 -6.57
C PHE A 33 12.19 8.07 -6.74
N PRO A 34 11.61 8.70 -7.79
CA PRO A 34 11.74 10.14 -8.01
C PRO A 34 11.29 10.98 -6.82
N GLY A 35 12.04 12.04 -6.54
CA GLY A 35 11.78 12.94 -5.41
C GLY A 35 12.27 12.40 -4.07
N GLY A 36 12.46 11.09 -3.93
CA GLY A 36 12.90 10.45 -2.69
C GLY A 36 14.41 10.46 -2.49
N GLU A 37 14.82 10.44 -1.23
CA GLU A 37 16.22 10.30 -0.82
C GLU A 37 16.54 8.89 -0.31
N ARG A 38 15.51 8.15 0.12
CA ARG A 38 15.64 6.79 0.65
C ARG A 38 15.24 5.74 -0.38
N GLY A 39 15.97 4.63 -0.36
CA GLY A 39 15.65 3.47 -1.17
C GLY A 39 14.34 2.80 -0.75
N GLY A 40 13.58 2.36 -1.73
CA GLY A 40 12.42 1.49 -1.60
C GLY A 40 12.55 0.26 -2.50
N TYR A 41 11.46 -0.49 -2.63
CA TYR A 41 11.46 -1.76 -3.36
C TYR A 41 10.40 -1.83 -4.46
N VAL A 42 10.68 -2.66 -5.46
CA VAL A 42 9.73 -3.11 -6.47
C VAL A 42 9.68 -4.64 -6.41
N TYR A 43 8.49 -5.21 -6.24
CA TYR A 43 8.25 -6.63 -6.44
C TYR A 43 7.72 -6.85 -7.87
N LEU A 44 8.35 -7.78 -8.58
CA LEU A 44 7.88 -8.31 -9.86
C LEU A 44 7.43 -9.77 -9.66
N PRO A 45 6.27 -10.17 -10.20
CA PRO A 45 5.72 -11.50 -9.99
C PRO A 45 6.53 -12.57 -10.74
N PRO A 46 6.39 -13.85 -10.36
CA PRO A 46 6.89 -14.97 -11.15
C PRO A 46 6.47 -14.84 -12.62
N HIS A 47 7.38 -15.17 -13.53
CA HIS A 47 7.15 -15.09 -14.98
C HIS A 47 6.75 -13.69 -15.49
N PHE A 48 7.25 -12.63 -14.86
CA PHE A 48 7.04 -11.25 -15.31
C PHE A 48 7.37 -11.06 -16.80
N ASP A 49 6.43 -10.48 -17.55
CA ASP A 49 6.50 -10.25 -18.99
C ASP A 49 6.10 -8.82 -19.33
N ARG A 50 7.00 -8.05 -19.96
CA ARG A 50 6.75 -6.65 -20.35
C ARG A 50 5.56 -6.45 -21.30
N ARG A 51 5.11 -7.52 -21.96
CA ARG A 51 3.97 -7.50 -22.89
C ARG A 51 2.63 -7.59 -22.17
N VAL A 52 2.60 -8.03 -20.92
CA VAL A 52 1.40 -8.14 -20.09
C VAL A 52 1.26 -6.90 -19.22
N ARG A 53 0.03 -6.39 -19.04
CA ARG A 53 -0.26 -5.28 -18.12
C ARG A 53 -0.70 -5.81 -16.76
N TYR A 54 -0.08 -5.34 -15.69
CA TYR A 54 -0.31 -5.79 -14.33
C TYR A 54 -1.03 -4.74 -13.49
N PRO A 55 -1.93 -5.13 -12.57
CA PRO A 55 -2.34 -4.24 -11.50
C PRO A 55 -1.14 -3.93 -10.60
N VAL A 56 -1.21 -2.79 -9.89
CA VAL A 56 -0.15 -2.30 -9.03
C VAL A 56 -0.66 -2.09 -7.61
N VAL A 57 0.12 -2.54 -6.63
CA VAL A 57 -0.11 -2.25 -5.21
C VAL A 57 0.98 -1.33 -4.71
N TYR A 58 0.60 -0.15 -4.21
CA TYR A 58 1.51 0.76 -3.52
C TYR A 58 1.41 0.49 -2.02
N LEU A 59 2.52 0.07 -1.41
CA LEU A 59 2.59 -0.40 -0.03
C LEU A 59 3.30 0.62 0.85
N LEU A 60 2.52 1.31 1.69
CA LEU A 60 2.99 2.36 2.59
C LEU A 60 3.34 1.77 3.95
N HIS A 61 4.63 1.84 4.30
CA HIS A 61 5.15 1.25 5.53
C HIS A 61 4.71 2.05 6.78
N GLY A 62 4.79 1.42 7.96
CA GLY A 62 4.40 2.02 9.25
C GLY A 62 5.47 2.92 9.85
N MET A 63 5.17 3.50 11.02
CA MET A 63 6.13 4.35 11.73
C MET A 63 6.17 4.00 13.22
N ARG A 64 7.35 3.80 13.82
CA ARG A 64 8.70 3.86 13.22
C ARG A 64 8.92 2.66 12.30
N GLY A 65 9.45 2.88 11.09
CA GLY A 65 9.52 1.81 10.10
C GLY A 65 10.17 2.19 8.77
N SER A 66 10.24 1.19 7.89
CA SER A 66 10.85 1.31 6.57
C SER A 66 10.22 0.33 5.58
N PRO A 67 10.45 0.48 4.27
CA PRO A 67 10.01 -0.48 3.26
C PRO A 67 10.35 -1.95 3.56
N ASP A 68 11.41 -2.21 4.34
CA ASP A 68 11.84 -3.55 4.73
C ASP A 68 10.77 -4.32 5.53
N GLU A 69 9.80 -3.64 6.15
CA GLU A 69 8.66 -4.28 6.83
C GLU A 69 7.90 -5.23 5.90
N TYR A 70 7.85 -4.93 4.60
CA TYR A 70 7.16 -5.76 3.61
C TYR A 70 7.98 -6.96 3.13
N LEU A 71 9.31 -6.89 3.25
CA LEU A 71 10.20 -7.99 2.90
C LEU A 71 10.31 -8.93 4.11
N ASP A 72 10.76 -8.41 5.24
CA ASP A 72 11.13 -9.22 6.41
C ASP A 72 9.97 -9.43 7.37
N GLY A 73 9.11 -8.43 7.54
CA GLY A 73 8.01 -8.46 8.51
C GLY A 73 6.78 -9.24 8.01
N THR A 74 6.40 -9.03 6.75
CA THR A 74 5.22 -9.66 6.15
C THR A 74 5.53 -10.78 5.16
N ASP A 75 6.78 -10.93 4.69
CA ASP A 75 7.15 -11.92 3.68
C ASP A 75 6.32 -11.81 2.39
N LEU A 76 6.21 -10.57 1.85
CA LEU A 76 5.40 -10.26 0.67
C LEU A 76 5.71 -11.20 -0.49
N ALA A 77 6.99 -11.40 -0.82
CA ALA A 77 7.39 -12.20 -1.97
C ALA A 77 7.04 -13.69 -1.79
N GLY A 78 7.23 -14.24 -0.59
CA GLY A 78 6.89 -15.62 -0.29
C GLY A 78 5.39 -15.88 -0.42
N PHE A 79 4.56 -15.02 0.18
CA PHE A 79 3.12 -15.12 0.07
C PHE A 79 2.62 -14.92 -1.37
N ALA A 80 3.04 -13.83 -2.02
CA ALA A 80 2.58 -13.48 -3.35
C ALA A 80 2.89 -14.57 -4.37
N ASP A 81 4.09 -15.14 -4.35
CA ASP A 81 4.49 -16.21 -5.25
C ASP A 81 3.64 -17.48 -5.07
N THR A 82 3.44 -17.92 -3.82
CA THR A 82 2.59 -19.08 -3.51
C THR A 82 1.16 -18.83 -3.97
N ALA A 83 0.57 -17.70 -3.60
CA ALA A 83 -0.82 -17.40 -3.92
C ALA A 83 -1.05 -17.19 -5.43
N ILE A 84 -0.07 -16.65 -6.17
CA ILE A 84 -0.10 -16.58 -7.64
C ILE A 84 0.01 -17.98 -8.25
N GLY A 85 0.93 -18.81 -7.76
CA GLY A 85 1.12 -20.18 -8.25
C GLY A 85 -0.09 -21.09 -8.03
N GLU A 86 -0.81 -20.87 -6.93
CA GLU A 86 -2.06 -21.57 -6.59
C GLU A 86 -3.30 -20.98 -7.26
N GLY A 87 -3.16 -19.86 -7.99
CA GLY A 87 -4.28 -19.19 -8.66
C GLY A 87 -5.24 -18.50 -7.71
N LEU A 88 -4.81 -18.16 -6.49
CA LEU A 88 -5.57 -17.33 -5.55
C LEU A 88 -5.46 -15.85 -5.89
N LEU A 89 -4.26 -15.42 -6.29
CA LEU A 89 -3.97 -14.06 -6.75
C LEU A 89 -3.70 -14.03 -8.25
N ARG A 90 -4.17 -12.98 -8.91
CA ARG A 90 -3.63 -12.63 -10.22
C ARG A 90 -2.20 -12.05 -10.06
N PRO A 91 -1.28 -12.28 -11.00
CA PRO A 91 0.02 -11.63 -11.00
C PRO A 91 -0.10 -10.10 -10.90
N PHE A 92 0.74 -9.47 -10.08
CA PHE A 92 0.73 -8.02 -9.81
C PHE A 92 2.13 -7.47 -9.57
N ILE A 93 2.30 -6.16 -9.65
CA ILE A 93 3.52 -5.44 -9.27
C ILE A 93 3.29 -4.79 -7.92
N ALA A 94 4.26 -4.89 -6.99
CA ALA A 94 4.23 -4.10 -5.76
C ALA A 94 5.28 -2.99 -5.81
N ILE A 95 4.90 -1.79 -5.40
CA ILE A 95 5.75 -0.61 -5.28
C ILE A 95 5.79 -0.21 -3.81
N ILE A 96 6.98 -0.18 -3.22
CA ILE A 96 7.17 -0.03 -1.77
C ILE A 96 8.08 1.18 -1.54
N PRO A 97 7.55 2.41 -1.65
CA PRO A 97 8.34 3.62 -1.46
C PRO A 97 8.73 3.79 0.01
N ALA A 98 9.88 4.42 0.24
CA ALA A 98 10.24 4.91 1.55
C ALA A 98 9.59 6.28 1.80
N ALA A 99 9.29 6.55 3.06
CA ALA A 99 9.06 7.91 3.55
C ALA A 99 10.06 8.23 4.66
N GLY A 100 10.16 9.52 5.00
CA GLY A 100 11.04 10.02 6.05
C GLY A 100 12.52 10.13 5.65
N PRO A 101 13.31 10.94 6.37
CA PRO A 101 14.74 11.11 6.09
C PRO A 101 15.61 9.97 6.64
N SER A 102 15.06 9.07 7.45
CA SER A 102 15.77 7.93 8.04
C SER A 102 14.85 6.72 8.19
N ARG A 103 15.39 5.56 8.57
CA ARG A 103 14.61 4.34 8.84
C ARG A 103 13.81 4.42 10.15
N ASP A 104 14.26 5.23 11.11
CA ASP A 104 13.64 5.36 12.44
C ASP A 104 12.77 6.62 12.56
N TYR A 105 12.35 7.19 11.43
CA TYR A 105 11.58 8.42 11.46
C TYR A 105 10.20 8.19 12.09
N ASN A 106 9.75 9.21 12.82
CA ASN A 106 8.43 9.30 13.43
C ASN A 106 7.73 10.45 12.73
N GLY A 107 6.83 10.13 11.81
CA GLY A 107 6.18 11.14 10.99
C GLY A 107 4.80 10.71 10.53
N GLU A 108 4.39 11.23 9.38
CA GLU A 108 3.11 10.93 8.75
C GLU A 108 3.32 10.84 7.24
N TRP A 109 2.55 9.99 6.56
CA TRP A 109 2.49 9.93 5.10
C TRP A 109 1.73 11.14 4.55
N ALA A 110 2.38 12.30 4.56
CA ALA A 110 1.80 13.57 4.12
C ALA A 110 2.90 14.53 3.64
N GLY A 111 2.49 15.65 3.02
CA GLY A 111 3.42 16.70 2.61
C GLY A 111 4.45 16.18 1.59
N PRO A 112 5.77 16.25 1.84
CA PRO A 112 6.78 15.77 0.91
C PRO A 112 6.59 14.31 0.51
N TRP A 113 6.25 13.44 1.46
CA TRP A 113 6.11 11.99 1.20
C TRP A 113 4.89 11.64 0.37
N GLU A 114 3.82 12.44 0.46
CA GLU A 114 2.71 12.34 -0.48
C GLU A 114 3.15 12.77 -1.89
N GLN A 115 3.87 13.88 -2.01
CA GLN A 115 4.34 14.36 -3.32
C GLN A 115 5.26 13.34 -4.00
N GLU A 116 6.15 12.72 -3.23
CA GLU A 116 7.02 11.64 -3.69
C GLU A 116 6.22 10.39 -4.09
N LEU A 117 5.20 10.02 -3.32
CA LEU A 117 4.30 8.92 -3.69
C LEU A 117 3.61 9.20 -5.04
N LEU A 118 3.07 10.40 -5.24
CA LEU A 118 2.40 10.76 -6.49
C LEU A 118 3.36 10.77 -7.69
N GLN A 119 4.59 11.25 -7.50
CA GLN A 119 5.66 11.14 -8.50
C GLN A 119 6.03 9.68 -8.77
N THR A 120 6.05 8.85 -7.73
CA THR A 120 6.30 7.41 -7.82
C THR A 120 5.21 6.69 -8.62
N VAL A 121 3.93 7.07 -8.46
CA VAL A 121 2.83 6.53 -9.27
C VAL A 121 3.07 6.83 -10.74
N ALA A 122 3.33 8.10 -11.09
CA ALA A 122 3.60 8.51 -12.47
C ALA A 122 4.83 7.81 -13.06
N TRP A 123 5.90 7.68 -12.26
CA TRP A 123 7.10 6.96 -12.66
C TRP A 123 6.83 5.48 -12.92
N THR A 124 6.00 4.85 -12.08
CA THR A 124 5.67 3.43 -12.19
C THR A 124 5.05 3.13 -13.56
N ASP A 125 4.04 3.90 -13.96
CA ASP A 125 3.35 3.72 -15.24
C ASP A 125 4.25 4.00 -16.47
N ALA A 126 5.23 4.90 -16.31
CA ALA A 126 6.16 5.24 -17.38
C ALA A 126 7.23 4.14 -17.61
N HIS A 127 7.56 3.34 -16.59
CA HIS A 127 8.69 2.39 -16.65
C HIS A 127 8.27 0.92 -16.62
N LEU A 128 7.10 0.63 -16.06
CA LEU A 128 6.57 -0.72 -15.87
C LEU A 128 5.26 -0.91 -16.65
N PRO A 129 4.94 -2.14 -17.08
CA PRO A 129 3.74 -2.41 -17.85
C PRO A 129 2.52 -2.50 -16.91
N THR A 130 1.96 -1.35 -16.53
CA THR A 130 0.87 -1.27 -15.56
C THR A 130 -0.52 -1.16 -16.21
N ILE A 131 -1.56 -1.57 -15.48
CA ILE A 131 -2.93 -1.15 -15.75
C ILE A 131 -3.09 0.26 -15.17
N ALA A 132 -2.73 1.28 -15.96
CA ALA A 132 -2.66 2.68 -15.56
C ALA A 132 -4.05 3.36 -15.45
N ALA A 133 -4.97 2.75 -14.71
CA ALA A 133 -6.30 3.28 -14.41
C ALA A 133 -6.65 3.00 -12.94
N PRO A 134 -7.58 3.76 -12.30
CA PRO A 134 -7.93 3.56 -10.88
C PRO A 134 -8.21 2.11 -10.52
N GLY A 135 -9.02 1.41 -11.31
CA GLY A 135 -9.34 -0.01 -11.06
C GLY A 135 -8.16 -0.97 -11.15
N GLY A 136 -7.00 -0.53 -11.66
CA GLY A 136 -5.74 -1.27 -11.69
C GLY A 136 -4.77 -0.90 -10.58
N ARG A 137 -5.10 0.06 -9.69
CA ARG A 137 -4.20 0.53 -8.62
C ARG A 137 -4.84 0.35 -7.24
N VAL A 138 -4.04 -0.21 -6.34
CA VAL A 138 -4.35 -0.38 -4.92
C VAL A 138 -3.38 0.50 -4.12
N LEU A 139 -3.89 1.31 -3.20
CA LEU A 139 -3.07 1.98 -2.20
C LEU A 139 -3.34 1.33 -0.84
N ALA A 140 -2.31 0.72 -0.25
CA ALA A 140 -2.43 -0.04 0.97
C ALA A 140 -1.31 0.32 1.94
N GLY A 141 -1.53 0.16 3.24
CA GLY A 141 -0.49 0.44 4.22
C GLY A 141 -0.79 -0.03 5.63
N LEU A 142 0.28 -0.17 6.42
CA LEU A 142 0.21 -0.60 7.82
C LEU A 142 0.41 0.56 8.79
N SER A 143 -0.36 0.62 9.89
CA SER A 143 -0.23 1.66 10.93
C SER A 143 -0.28 3.08 10.34
N ALA A 144 0.78 3.88 10.44
CA ALA A 144 0.91 5.20 9.81
C ALA A 144 0.76 5.15 8.28
N GLY A 145 1.19 4.05 7.64
CA GLY A 145 0.91 3.78 6.25
C GLY A 145 -0.57 3.49 5.96
N GLY A 146 -1.29 2.91 6.92
CA GLY A 146 -2.75 2.73 6.83
C GLY A 146 -3.50 4.06 6.91
N PHE A 147 -3.04 4.98 7.78
CA PHE A 147 -3.50 6.37 7.77
C PHE A 147 -3.19 7.04 6.42
N GLY A 148 -1.95 6.93 5.93
CA GLY A 148 -1.54 7.48 4.63
C GLY A 148 -2.36 6.96 3.46
N ALA A 149 -2.63 5.66 3.43
CA ALA A 149 -3.45 5.05 2.40
C ALA A 149 -4.89 5.57 2.43
N ALA A 150 -5.48 5.69 3.62
CA ALA A 150 -6.81 6.25 3.79
C ALA A 150 -6.86 7.74 3.40
N ASP A 151 -5.95 8.56 3.91
CA ASP A 151 -5.92 10.00 3.66
C ASP A 151 -5.63 10.34 2.19
N ILE A 152 -4.48 9.89 1.68
CA ILE A 152 -4.06 10.16 0.30
C ILE A 152 -5.05 9.53 -0.68
N GLY A 153 -5.46 8.27 -0.47
CA GLY A 153 -6.39 7.59 -1.36
C GLY A 153 -7.73 8.32 -1.49
N LEU A 154 -8.29 8.83 -0.39
CA LEU A 154 -9.54 9.60 -0.41
C LEU A 154 -9.40 10.94 -1.13
N ARG A 155 -8.20 11.52 -1.18
CA ARG A 155 -7.92 12.80 -1.86
C ARG A 155 -7.56 12.64 -3.33
N HIS A 156 -7.26 11.41 -3.77
CA HIS A 156 -6.90 11.08 -5.16
C HIS A 156 -7.71 9.88 -5.71
N PRO A 157 -9.06 9.93 -5.70
CA PRO A 157 -9.90 8.84 -6.17
C PRO A 157 -9.78 8.55 -7.68
N ASP A 158 -9.24 9.52 -8.44
CA ASP A 158 -8.89 9.40 -9.85
C ASP A 158 -7.58 8.62 -10.09
N LEU A 159 -6.85 8.26 -9.03
CA LEU A 159 -5.63 7.45 -9.12
C LEU A 159 -5.83 6.04 -8.58
N PHE A 160 -6.62 5.85 -7.52
CA PHE A 160 -6.72 4.58 -6.78
C PHE A 160 -8.16 4.09 -6.68
N GLY A 161 -8.44 2.90 -7.22
CA GLY A 161 -9.76 2.26 -7.16
C GLY A 161 -9.96 1.35 -5.95
N ALA A 162 -8.88 1.02 -5.25
CA ALA A 162 -8.92 0.27 -3.99
C ALA A 162 -7.99 0.90 -2.96
N ILE A 163 -8.48 1.08 -1.75
CA ILE A 163 -7.77 1.67 -0.62
C ILE A 163 -7.80 0.69 0.54
N GLU A 164 -6.64 0.38 1.12
CA GLU A 164 -6.54 -0.51 2.25
C GLU A 164 -5.83 0.12 3.44
N SER A 165 -6.48 0.06 4.60
CA SER A 165 -5.93 0.56 5.86
C SER A 165 -5.77 -0.60 6.83
N TRP A 166 -4.53 -0.99 7.08
CA TRP A 166 -4.19 -2.12 7.95
C TRP A 166 -3.72 -1.62 9.32
N SER A 167 -4.57 -1.80 10.33
CA SER A 167 -4.37 -1.25 11.67
C SER A 167 -4.11 0.27 11.65
N GLY A 168 -4.68 0.99 10.68
CA GLY A 168 -4.53 2.44 10.58
C GLY A 168 -5.40 3.23 11.57
N TYR A 169 -5.22 4.54 11.53
CA TYR A 169 -6.00 5.54 12.26
C TYR A 169 -6.58 6.57 11.29
N TYR A 170 -7.57 7.33 11.74
CA TYR A 170 -8.42 8.14 10.86
C TYR A 170 -8.55 9.58 11.31
N GLN A 171 -7.60 10.02 12.14
CA GLN A 171 -7.39 11.41 12.56
C GLN A 171 -5.89 11.69 12.52
N PRO A 172 -5.42 12.77 11.89
CA PRO A 172 -4.00 13.03 11.74
C PRO A 172 -3.35 13.32 13.09
N LEU A 173 -2.20 12.71 13.36
CA LEU A 173 -1.41 13.05 14.53
C LEU A 173 -0.64 14.35 14.27
N ARG A 174 -0.27 15.04 15.36
CA ARG A 174 0.62 16.20 15.28
C ARG A 174 2.08 15.75 15.25
N ASP A 175 2.44 15.02 14.20
CA ASP A 175 3.81 14.54 13.99
C ASP A 175 4.30 14.81 12.56
N GLY A 176 5.61 14.77 12.36
CA GLY A 176 6.27 14.98 11.06
C GLY A 176 5.71 16.20 10.30
N PRO A 177 5.22 16.04 9.07
CA PRO A 177 4.59 17.11 8.28
C PRO A 177 3.46 17.86 9.00
N PHE A 178 2.79 17.23 9.97
CA PHE A 178 1.67 17.80 10.70
C PHE A 178 2.02 18.40 12.06
N LYS A 179 3.29 18.32 12.49
CA LYS A 179 3.74 18.83 13.81
C LYS A 179 3.30 20.27 14.09
N HIS A 180 3.42 21.14 13.09
CA HIS A 180 3.04 22.55 13.17
C HIS A 180 1.85 22.89 12.25
N ALA A 181 1.11 21.89 11.78
CA ALA A 181 0.01 22.10 10.87
C ALA A 181 -1.15 22.87 11.51
N SER A 182 -1.75 23.75 10.70
CA SER A 182 -2.96 24.48 11.08
C SER A 182 -4.13 23.53 11.30
N LYS A 183 -5.17 23.97 12.04
CA LYS A 183 -6.41 23.19 12.18
C LYS A 183 -7.07 22.87 10.84
N ARG A 184 -6.97 23.80 9.88
CA ARG A 184 -7.48 23.62 8.52
C ARG A 184 -6.74 22.51 7.80
N THR A 185 -5.41 22.48 7.91
CA THR A 185 -4.57 21.43 7.31
C THR A 185 -4.90 20.06 7.89
N LEU A 186 -5.00 19.93 9.22
CA LEU A 186 -5.40 18.68 9.85
C LEU A 186 -6.79 18.24 9.41
N ALA A 187 -7.77 19.15 9.37
CA ALA A 187 -9.12 18.81 8.93
C ALA A 187 -9.19 18.38 7.45
N ALA A 188 -8.27 18.87 6.60
CA ALA A 188 -8.15 18.48 5.20
C ALA A 188 -7.43 17.13 5.01
N ASN A 189 -6.80 16.59 6.05
CA ASN A 189 -6.10 15.30 6.04
C ASN A 189 -6.71 14.35 7.10
N ASP A 190 -8.01 14.48 7.36
CA ASP A 190 -8.77 13.65 8.30
C ASP A 190 -9.66 12.71 7.47
N PRO A 191 -9.31 11.42 7.35
CA PRO A 191 -10.07 10.46 6.56
C PRO A 191 -11.56 10.42 6.89
N THR A 192 -11.93 10.59 8.16
CA THR A 192 -13.35 10.59 8.59
C THR A 192 -14.10 11.80 8.05
N ARG A 193 -13.44 12.96 7.97
CA ARG A 193 -14.03 14.16 7.36
C ARG A 193 -14.06 14.07 5.83
N LEU A 194 -12.99 13.56 5.23
CA LEU A 194 -12.87 13.42 3.78
C LEU A 194 -13.96 12.50 3.22
N VAL A 195 -14.16 11.32 3.82
CA VAL A 195 -15.20 10.39 3.33
C VAL A 195 -16.60 11.00 3.43
N ARG A 196 -16.89 11.78 4.48
CA ARG A 196 -18.18 12.46 4.64
C ARG A 196 -18.41 13.54 3.58
N ALA A 197 -17.34 14.23 3.19
CA ALA A 197 -17.41 15.25 2.14
C ALA A 197 -17.54 14.61 0.74
N GLU A 198 -16.77 13.56 0.47
CA GLU A 198 -16.57 13.01 -0.88
C GLU A 198 -17.32 11.70 -1.17
N GLY A 199 -18.06 11.16 -0.21
CA GLY A 199 -18.69 9.83 -0.31
C GLY A 199 -19.56 9.63 -1.56
N GLY A 200 -20.22 10.69 -2.04
CA GLY A 200 -20.95 10.66 -3.30
C GLY A 200 -20.07 10.45 -4.53
N THR A 201 -18.92 11.12 -4.59
CA THR A 201 -17.92 11.00 -5.65
C THR A 201 -17.26 9.63 -5.59
N LEU A 202 -16.76 9.23 -4.42
CA LEU A 202 -16.11 7.93 -4.20
C LEU A 202 -16.99 6.75 -4.62
N ARG A 203 -18.30 6.83 -4.35
CA ARG A 203 -19.26 5.79 -4.74
C ARG A 203 -19.51 5.76 -6.25
N ARG A 204 -19.59 6.93 -6.91
CA ARG A 204 -19.74 7.00 -8.37
C ARG A 204 -18.50 6.43 -9.08
N ASP A 205 -17.33 6.72 -8.54
CA ASP A 205 -16.06 6.29 -9.10
C ASP A 205 -15.73 4.82 -8.73
N GLY A 206 -16.56 4.19 -7.90
CA GLY A 206 -16.46 2.78 -7.56
C GLY A 206 -15.28 2.46 -6.64
N VAL A 207 -14.80 3.43 -5.85
CA VAL A 207 -13.68 3.23 -4.92
C VAL A 207 -14.10 2.23 -3.83
N ARG A 208 -13.26 1.22 -3.63
CA ARG A 208 -13.49 0.13 -2.67
C ARG A 208 -12.50 0.22 -1.51
N PHE A 209 -12.92 -0.26 -0.35
CA PHE A 209 -12.14 -0.18 0.88
C PHE A 209 -11.95 -1.54 1.54
N PHE A 210 -10.74 -1.82 1.99
CA PHE A 210 -10.43 -2.91 2.90
C PHE A 210 -9.86 -2.34 4.20
N ILE A 211 -10.56 -2.55 5.30
CA ILE A 211 -10.14 -2.07 6.61
C ILE A 211 -9.81 -3.28 7.47
N SER A 212 -8.64 -3.29 8.08
CA SER A 212 -8.30 -4.33 9.04
C SER A 212 -7.73 -3.78 10.34
N SER A 213 -7.92 -4.52 11.43
CA SER A 213 -7.30 -4.19 12.71
C SER A 213 -7.26 -5.39 13.65
N GLY A 214 -6.34 -5.37 14.60
CA GLY A 214 -6.24 -6.37 15.67
C GLY A 214 -5.43 -5.86 16.87
N PRO A 215 -5.10 -6.74 17.82
CA PRO A 215 -4.44 -6.36 19.06
C PRO A 215 -2.97 -5.90 18.89
N ALA A 216 -2.27 -6.23 17.80
CA ALA A 216 -0.85 -5.86 17.61
C ALA A 216 -0.61 -4.34 17.69
N HIS A 217 -1.56 -3.56 17.19
CA HIS A 217 -1.48 -2.10 17.19
C HIS A 217 -2.32 -1.42 18.30
N SER A 218 -2.99 -2.22 19.14
CA SER A 218 -3.99 -1.74 20.11
C SER A 218 -3.46 -0.84 21.22
N HIS A 219 -2.14 -0.85 21.43
CA HIS A 219 -1.48 0.03 22.39
C HIS A 219 -1.42 1.50 21.94
N TRP A 220 -1.47 1.75 20.63
CA TRP A 220 -1.53 3.10 20.06
C TRP A 220 -2.95 3.50 19.67
N PHE A 221 -3.64 2.62 18.93
CA PHE A 221 -4.96 2.89 18.39
C PHE A 221 -5.88 1.72 18.62
N ARG A 222 -7.10 2.00 19.09
CA ARG A 222 -8.02 0.92 19.43
C ARG A 222 -8.62 0.34 18.15
N PRO A 223 -8.78 -0.99 18.03
CA PRO A 223 -9.48 -1.59 16.88
C PRO A 223 -10.88 -1.00 16.63
N SER A 224 -11.53 -0.47 17.68
CA SER A 224 -12.82 0.24 17.57
C SER A 224 -12.79 1.45 16.64
N GLU A 225 -11.64 2.09 16.43
CA GLU A 225 -11.50 3.21 15.50
C GLU A 225 -11.65 2.75 14.05
N SER A 226 -10.99 1.64 13.69
CA SER A 226 -11.15 0.98 12.38
C SER A 226 -12.58 0.47 12.17
N VAL A 227 -13.21 -0.08 13.22
CA VAL A 227 -14.63 -0.46 13.17
C VAL A 227 -15.54 0.74 12.92
N ALA A 228 -15.29 1.87 13.59
CA ALA A 228 -16.07 3.09 13.43
C ALA A 228 -15.92 3.68 12.02
N PHE A 229 -14.70 3.74 11.50
CA PHE A 229 -14.43 4.22 10.15
C PHE A 229 -15.05 3.32 9.08
N ALA A 230 -14.92 1.99 9.20
CA ALA A 230 -15.58 1.05 8.30
C ALA A 230 -17.11 1.18 8.32
N ARG A 231 -17.70 1.47 9.49
CA ARG A 231 -19.14 1.74 9.60
C ARG A 231 -19.53 3.03 8.88
N GLU A 232 -18.72 4.08 8.97
CA GLU A 232 -18.93 5.35 8.26
C GLU A 232 -18.87 5.14 6.74
N LEU A 233 -17.87 4.40 6.23
CA LEU A 233 -17.79 4.07 4.80
C LEU A 233 -19.06 3.35 4.32
N ARG A 234 -19.51 2.34 5.07
CA ARG A 234 -20.72 1.56 4.76
C ARG A 234 -21.99 2.40 4.82
N SER A 235 -22.12 3.31 5.79
CA SER A 235 -23.31 4.18 5.90
C SER A 235 -23.45 5.14 4.72
N LEU A 236 -22.33 5.48 4.07
CA LEU A 236 -22.27 6.27 2.83
C LEU A 236 -22.47 5.43 1.56
N GLY A 237 -22.67 4.11 1.69
CA GLY A 237 -22.88 3.19 0.58
C GLY A 237 -21.61 2.85 -0.22
N LEU A 238 -20.44 2.99 0.39
CA LEU A 238 -19.17 2.58 -0.20
C LEU A 238 -18.92 1.08 0.00
N SER A 239 -18.30 0.44 -0.99
CA SER A 239 -17.94 -0.98 -0.91
C SER A 239 -16.81 -1.15 0.11
N THR A 240 -17.09 -1.78 1.25
CA THR A 240 -16.12 -1.87 2.36
C THR A 240 -16.10 -3.24 3.01
N GLU A 241 -14.95 -3.89 2.94
CA GLU A 241 -14.62 -5.07 3.74
C GLU A 241 -13.96 -4.66 5.06
N LEU A 242 -14.34 -5.31 6.16
CA LEU A 242 -13.74 -5.11 7.49
C LEU A 242 -13.28 -6.45 8.03
N ARG A 243 -11.98 -6.59 8.32
CA ARG A 243 -11.40 -7.81 8.89
C ARG A 243 -10.76 -7.55 10.24
N LEU A 244 -11.19 -8.28 11.27
CA LEU A 244 -10.64 -8.16 12.62
C LEU A 244 -9.84 -9.41 12.99
N TYR A 245 -8.72 -9.20 13.67
CA TYR A 245 -7.81 -10.25 14.10
C TYR A 245 -7.84 -10.39 15.62
N ALA A 246 -7.82 -11.63 16.11
CA ALA A 246 -7.88 -11.92 17.55
C ALA A 246 -6.49 -11.95 18.20
N GLU A 247 -5.43 -12.20 17.42
CA GLU A 247 -4.08 -12.44 17.91
C GLU A 247 -3.11 -11.40 17.37
N ALA A 248 -2.17 -10.95 18.19
CA ALA A 248 -1.18 -9.94 17.79
C ALA A 248 -0.05 -10.56 16.96
N LYS A 249 0.30 -11.81 17.26
CA LYS A 249 1.41 -12.50 16.61
C LYS A 249 1.05 -12.82 15.16
N GLY A 250 1.83 -12.29 14.22
CA GLY A 250 1.62 -12.51 12.78
C GLY A 250 0.48 -11.70 12.18
N GLU A 251 -0.12 -10.77 12.94
CA GLU A 251 -1.27 -9.97 12.50
C GLU A 251 -1.00 -9.24 11.19
N TRP A 252 0.13 -8.52 11.07
CA TRP A 252 0.41 -7.71 9.89
C TRP A 252 0.62 -8.54 8.62
N ARG A 253 1.24 -9.72 8.74
CA ARG A 253 1.31 -10.69 7.64
C ARG A 253 -0.09 -11.13 7.21
N ALA A 254 -0.91 -11.54 8.17
CA ALA A 254 -2.27 -11.98 7.87
C ALA A 254 -3.17 -10.85 7.33
N GLN A 255 -2.87 -9.58 7.64
CA GLN A 255 -3.53 -8.40 7.05
C GLN A 255 -3.11 -8.17 5.60
N LEU A 256 -1.81 -8.28 5.30
CA LEU A 256 -1.30 -8.22 3.93
C LEU A 256 -1.91 -9.32 3.06
N ASP A 257 -1.88 -10.57 3.54
CA ASP A 257 -2.39 -11.72 2.79
C ASP A 257 -3.87 -11.51 2.42
N ALA A 258 -4.67 -11.16 3.42
CA ALA A 258 -6.10 -10.91 3.28
C ALA A 258 -6.44 -9.72 2.38
N GLY A 259 -5.68 -8.63 2.48
CA GLY A 259 -5.88 -7.42 1.69
C GLY A 259 -5.61 -7.68 0.22
N LEU A 260 -4.45 -8.28 -0.08
CA LEU A 260 -4.06 -8.64 -1.44
C LEU A 260 -5.07 -9.61 -2.08
N GLU A 261 -5.55 -10.64 -1.35
CA GLU A 261 -6.61 -11.55 -1.84
C GLU A 261 -7.89 -10.82 -2.20
N TRP A 262 -8.29 -9.84 -1.38
CA TRP A 262 -9.49 -9.06 -1.61
C TRP A 262 -9.36 -8.11 -2.81
N ALA A 263 -8.20 -7.45 -2.96
CA ALA A 263 -7.99 -6.49 -4.02
C ALA A 263 -7.68 -7.12 -5.38
N LEU A 264 -6.98 -8.25 -5.38
CA LEU A 264 -6.41 -8.89 -6.57
C LEU A 264 -6.84 -10.35 -6.75
N PRO A 265 -8.14 -10.68 -6.63
CA PRO A 265 -8.58 -12.06 -6.83
C PRO A 265 -8.25 -12.51 -8.25
N ALA A 266 -7.88 -13.77 -8.41
CA ALA A 266 -7.75 -14.37 -9.73
C ALA A 266 -9.08 -14.28 -10.51
N ALA A 267 -9.01 -14.11 -11.83
CA ALA A 267 -10.17 -13.85 -12.69
C ALA A 267 -11.15 -15.04 -12.81
N HIS A 268 -10.89 -16.17 -12.16
CA HIS A 268 -11.67 -17.40 -12.29
C HIS A 268 -11.94 -18.08 -10.94
N ARG A 269 -13.22 -18.07 -10.54
CA ARG A 269 -13.93 -19.24 -10.03
C ARG A 269 -15.17 -19.44 -10.88
#